data_AF-A0A927P8M7-F1
#
_entry.id   AF-A0A927P8M7-F1
#
_cell.length_a   1.000
_cell.length_b   1.000
_cell.length_c   1.000
_cell.angle_alpha   90.00
_cell.angle_beta   90.00
_cell.angle_gamma   90.00
#
_symmetry.space_group_name_H-M   'P 1'
#
loop_
_entity.id
_entity.type
_entity.pdbx_description
1 polymer ?
#
loop_
_entity_poly.entity_id
_entity_poly.type
_entity_poly.pdbx_seq_one_letter_code
_entity_poly.pdbx_strand_id
1 'polypeptide(L)'
;MLFLTVIILHSFLMVFNGEETVKQCVIKCIAVLLISAMAELKFFFVLFLMLLAMASLITNFSWKKLIIIAMSGLGVVLFSMLLVRWFGFEDFLSINSILEKALKRNYASARDLNRLSAIPVISDTLMTKGWDRLFGFGLGNCDTSSFAICNTPFFQRYSYLHYNWFSAPMLFLETGYIGLGMYFIFFGMVFFLSRKRMAEGTGNRMYCQMAMIMSLVCCVIAFYNSSLRIESAYMVYFVLALPFIGGEEQEKTESMPRRRQRGRARYRGRHPVSH
;
A
#
# COMPACT_ATOMS: atom_id res chain seq x y z
N MET A 1 -6.37 3.14 6.92
CA MET A 1 -5.91 3.44 5.54
C MET A 1 -5.53 2.19 4.75
N LEU A 2 -4.62 1.34 5.24
CA LEU A 2 -4.19 0.11 4.54
C LEU A 2 -5.36 -0.85 4.23
N PHE A 3 -6.22 -1.10 5.20
CA PHE A 3 -7.42 -1.92 5.02
C PHE A 3 -8.33 -1.42 3.88
N LEU A 4 -8.60 -0.11 3.85
CA LEU A 4 -9.40 0.53 2.80
C LEU A 4 -8.74 0.41 1.42
N THR A 5 -7.41 0.49 1.37
CA THR A 5 -6.60 0.32 0.16
C THR A 5 -6.78 -1.09 -0.41
N VAL A 6 -6.70 -2.11 0.45
CA VAL A 6 -6.87 -3.52 0.07
C VAL A 6 -8.27 -3.79 -0.49
N ILE A 7 -9.32 -3.29 0.17
CA ILE A 7 -10.72 -3.46 -0.28
C ILE A 7 -10.97 -2.84 -1.65
N ILE A 8 -10.51 -1.59 -1.84
CA ILE A 8 -10.72 -0.88 -3.10
C ILE A 8 -9.92 -1.54 -4.21
N LEU A 9 -8.67 -1.91 -3.95
CA LEU A 9 -7.82 -2.60 -4.91
C LEU A 9 -8.47 -3.90 -5.38
N HIS A 10 -8.97 -4.71 -4.45
CA HIS A 10 -9.69 -5.95 -4.76
C HIS A 10 -10.93 -5.68 -5.63
N SER A 11 -11.72 -4.67 -5.29
CA SER A 11 -12.93 -4.29 -6.03
C SER A 11 -12.64 -3.81 -7.45
N PHE A 12 -11.59 -3.00 -7.64
CA PHE A 12 -11.15 -2.56 -8.96
C PHE A 12 -10.70 -3.72 -9.84
N LEU A 13 -9.92 -4.65 -9.28
CA LEU A 13 -9.46 -5.81 -10.01
C LEU A 13 -10.61 -6.74 -10.40
N MET A 14 -11.59 -6.97 -9.52
CA MET A 14 -12.78 -7.78 -9.86
C MET A 14 -13.59 -7.18 -11.01
N VAL A 15 -13.79 -5.86 -11.04
CA VAL A 15 -14.49 -5.20 -12.16
C VAL A 15 -13.66 -5.29 -13.44
N PHE A 16 -12.35 -5.06 -13.38
CA PHE A 16 -11.50 -5.11 -14.58
C PHE A 16 -11.28 -6.51 -15.13
N ASN A 17 -11.36 -7.53 -14.28
CA ASN A 17 -11.33 -8.94 -14.69
C ASN A 17 -12.72 -9.48 -15.10
N GLY A 18 -13.79 -8.69 -14.94
CA GLY A 18 -15.15 -9.04 -15.35
C GLY A 18 -15.90 -9.96 -14.38
N GLU A 19 -15.41 -10.11 -13.16
CA GLU A 19 -16.01 -10.96 -12.11
C GLU A 19 -17.11 -10.23 -11.33
N GLU A 20 -17.01 -8.90 -11.20
CA GLU A 20 -18.00 -8.06 -10.51
C GLU A 20 -18.65 -7.02 -11.43
N THR A 21 -19.88 -6.65 -11.09
CA THR A 21 -20.59 -5.58 -11.79
C THR A 21 -20.08 -4.20 -11.36
N VAL A 22 -20.06 -3.23 -12.29
CA VAL A 22 -19.66 -1.84 -11.99
C VAL A 22 -20.50 -1.23 -10.85
N LYS A 23 -21.79 -1.60 -10.76
CA LYS A 23 -22.71 -1.13 -9.71
C LYS A 23 -22.22 -1.52 -8.31
N GLN A 24 -21.81 -2.77 -8.11
CA GLN A 24 -21.28 -3.24 -6.82
C GLN A 24 -20.00 -2.49 -6.44
N CYS A 25 -19.11 -2.25 -7.39
CA CYS A 25 -17.89 -1.49 -7.15
C CYS A 25 -18.16 -0.03 -6.79
N VAL A 26 -19.11 0.63 -7.46
CA VAL A 26 -19.49 2.02 -7.13
C VAL A 26 -20.01 2.12 -5.69
N ILE A 27 -20.83 1.18 -5.24
CA ILE A 27 -21.32 1.14 -3.85
C ILE A 27 -20.16 1.01 -2.87
N LYS A 28 -19.22 0.08 -3.11
CA LYS A 28 -18.02 -0.08 -2.28
C LYS A 28 -17.14 1.18 -2.27
N CYS A 29 -16.98 1.84 -3.42
CA CYS A 29 -16.22 3.10 -3.52
C CYS A 29 -16.86 4.21 -2.68
N ILE A 30 -18.18 4.41 -2.80
CA ILE A 30 -18.91 5.42 -2.02
C ILE A 30 -18.75 5.15 -0.52
N ALA A 31 -18.94 3.90 -0.09
CA ALA A 31 -18.79 3.53 1.32
C ALA A 31 -17.38 3.82 1.84
N VAL A 32 -16.35 3.44 1.09
CA VAL A 32 -14.96 3.67 1.52
C VAL A 32 -14.59 5.16 1.49
N LEU A 33 -15.06 5.93 0.51
CA LEU A 33 -14.81 7.38 0.47
C LEU A 33 -15.52 8.10 1.61
N LEU A 34 -16.72 7.67 2.01
CA LEU A 34 -17.42 8.18 3.20
C LEU A 34 -16.66 7.85 4.48
N ILE A 35 -16.26 6.60 4.68
CA ILE A 35 -15.44 6.20 5.85
C ILE A 35 -14.14 7.00 5.88
N SER A 36 -13.50 7.18 4.73
CA SER A 36 -12.28 7.98 4.60
C SER A 36 -12.49 9.45 4.92
N ALA A 37 -13.65 10.02 4.54
CA ALA A 37 -14.01 11.40 4.86
C ALA A 37 -14.24 11.57 6.37
N MET A 38 -15.02 10.67 6.98
CA MET A 38 -15.29 10.67 8.43
C MET A 38 -14.02 10.46 9.26
N ALA A 39 -13.07 9.68 8.76
CA ALA A 39 -11.76 9.48 9.38
C ALA A 39 -10.73 10.57 9.01
N GLU A 40 -11.14 11.62 8.29
CA GLU A 40 -10.30 12.74 7.82
C GLU A 40 -9.04 12.32 7.04
N LEU A 41 -9.09 11.19 6.34
CA LEU A 41 -7.98 10.64 5.57
C LEU A 41 -7.86 11.31 4.19
N LYS A 42 -7.47 12.59 4.14
CA LYS A 42 -7.39 13.39 2.89
C LYS A 42 -6.50 12.77 1.80
N PHE A 43 -5.37 12.18 2.18
CA PHE A 43 -4.48 11.54 1.20
C PHE A 43 -5.03 10.26 0.59
N PHE A 44 -5.99 9.61 1.25
CA PHE A 44 -6.60 8.41 0.71
C PHE A 44 -7.34 8.69 -0.61
N PHE A 45 -7.86 9.90 -0.81
CA PHE A 45 -8.49 10.31 -2.07
C PHE A 45 -7.48 10.38 -3.23
N VAL A 46 -6.25 10.85 -2.96
CA VAL A 46 -5.16 10.82 -3.95
C VAL A 46 -4.73 9.38 -4.21
N LEU A 47 -4.60 8.57 -3.15
CA LEU A 47 -4.24 7.16 -3.27
C LEU A 47 -5.30 6.36 -4.04
N PHE A 48 -6.58 6.68 -3.87
CA PHE A 48 -7.69 6.07 -4.60
C PHE A 48 -7.54 6.24 -6.11
N LEU A 49 -7.26 7.46 -6.58
CA LEU A 49 -7.02 7.73 -8.01
C LEU A 49 -5.75 7.02 -8.50
N MET A 50 -4.70 7.01 -7.69
CA MET A 50 -3.46 6.28 -7.98
C MET A 50 -3.70 4.77 -8.12
N LEU A 51 -4.47 4.16 -7.22
CA LEU A 51 -4.85 2.75 -7.27
C LEU A 51 -5.60 2.42 -8.55
N LEU A 52 -6.59 3.25 -8.91
CA LEU A 52 -7.36 3.06 -10.13
C LEU A 52 -6.47 3.14 -11.38
N ALA A 53 -5.56 4.12 -11.42
CA ALA A 53 -4.59 4.27 -12.50
C ALA A 53 -3.65 3.04 -12.61
N MET A 54 -3.07 2.61 -11.48
CA MET A 54 -2.20 1.42 -11.44
C MET A 54 -2.94 0.14 -11.83
N ALA A 55 -4.17 -0.05 -11.32
CA ALA A 55 -5.01 -1.19 -11.67
C ALA A 55 -5.35 -1.21 -13.17
N SER A 56 -5.62 -0.05 -13.76
CA SER A 56 -5.87 0.09 -15.20
C SER A 56 -4.65 -0.29 -16.04
N LEU A 57 -3.45 0.17 -15.64
CA LEU A 57 -2.19 -0.11 -16.33
C LEU A 57 -1.84 -1.62 -16.29
N ILE A 58 -2.06 -2.29 -15.17
CA ILE A 58 -1.67 -3.69 -14.95
C ILE A 58 -2.68 -4.71 -15.55
N THR A 59 -3.96 -4.36 -15.68
CA THR A 59 -5.01 -5.28 -16.18
C THR A 59 -5.24 -5.26 -17.69
N ASN A 60 -4.47 -4.46 -18.46
CA ASN A 60 -4.62 -4.09 -19.88
C ASN A 60 -5.22 -2.70 -20.05
N PHE A 61 -4.43 -1.77 -20.57
CA PHE A 61 -4.87 -0.40 -20.82
C PHE A 61 -5.94 -0.35 -21.92
N SER A 62 -7.00 0.42 -21.72
CA SER A 62 -8.05 0.66 -22.71
C SER A 62 -8.54 2.10 -22.59
N TRP A 63 -8.88 2.73 -23.72
CA TRP A 63 -9.49 4.07 -23.74
C TRP A 63 -10.73 4.18 -22.85
N LYS A 64 -11.51 3.09 -22.73
CA LYS A 64 -12.65 3.02 -21.81
C LYS A 64 -12.24 3.20 -20.34
N LYS A 65 -11.08 2.66 -19.95
CA LYS A 65 -10.54 2.79 -18.58
C LYS A 65 -10.01 4.20 -18.30
N LEU A 66 -9.51 4.91 -19.32
CA LEU A 66 -9.10 6.32 -19.18
C LEU A 66 -10.32 7.20 -18.86
N ILE A 67 -11.45 6.97 -19.53
CA ILE A 67 -12.72 7.65 -19.22
C ILE A 67 -13.16 7.36 -17.79
N ILE A 68 -13.04 6.11 -17.32
CA ILE A 68 -13.37 5.74 -15.93
C ILE A 68 -12.47 6.50 -14.93
N ILE A 69 -11.18 6.63 -15.21
CA ILE A 69 -10.25 7.42 -14.37
C ILE A 69 -10.67 8.88 -14.34
N ALA A 70 -10.94 9.51 -15.50
CA ALA A 70 -11.37 10.90 -15.57
C ALA A 70 -12.71 11.12 -14.82
N MET A 71 -13.69 10.24 -15.02
CA MET A 71 -14.97 10.27 -14.33
C MET A 71 -14.83 10.08 -12.82
N SER A 72 -13.91 9.21 -12.37
CA SER A 72 -13.63 9.04 -10.95
C SER A 72 -12.98 10.29 -10.34
N GLY A 73 -12.09 10.97 -11.07
CA GLY A 73 -11.50 12.25 -10.66
C GLY A 73 -12.56 13.33 -10.49
N LEU A 74 -13.46 13.46 -11.47
CA LEU A 74 -14.61 14.36 -11.38
C LEU A 74 -15.52 13.99 -10.19
N GLY A 75 -15.76 12.70 -9.99
CA GLY A 75 -16.54 12.19 -8.86
C GLY A 75 -15.95 12.55 -7.50
N VAL A 76 -14.62 12.48 -7.35
CA VAL A 76 -13.91 12.90 -6.12
C VAL A 76 -14.06 14.40 -5.90
N VAL A 77 -13.95 15.22 -6.94
CA VAL A 77 -14.16 16.68 -6.85
C VAL A 77 -15.59 17.01 -6.43
N LEU A 78 -16.60 16.41 -7.08
CA LEU A 78 -18.00 16.60 -6.73
C LEU A 78 -18.30 16.14 -5.29
N PHE A 79 -17.75 14.98 -4.89
CA PHE A 79 -17.87 14.47 -3.53
C PHE A 79 -17.27 15.43 -2.51
N SER A 80 -16.12 16.05 -2.82
CA SER A 80 -15.51 17.06 -1.95
C SER A 80 -16.40 18.30 -1.76
N MET A 81 -17.07 18.77 -2.82
CA MET A 81 -18.01 19.90 -2.74
C MET A 81 -19.24 19.56 -1.89
N LEU A 82 -19.72 18.31 -1.98
CA LEU A 82 -20.83 17.83 -1.15
C LEU A 82 -20.42 17.79 0.33
N LEU A 83 -19.21 17.33 0.66
CA LEU A 83 -18.71 17.31 2.04
C LEU A 83 -18.63 18.72 2.64
N VAL A 84 -18.14 19.70 1.88
CA VAL A 84 -18.11 21.12 2.32
C VAL A 84 -19.54 21.59 2.62
N ARG A 85 -20.48 21.33 1.72
CA ARG A 85 -21.87 21.81 1.85
C ARG A 85 -22.63 21.15 3.00
N TRP A 86 -22.41 19.86 3.27
CA TRP A 86 -23.20 19.09 4.23
C TRP A 86 -22.59 19.07 5.62
N PHE A 87 -21.26 19.04 5.72
CA PHE A 87 -20.54 18.90 6.99
C PHE A 87 -19.70 20.13 7.35
N GLY A 88 -19.64 21.15 6.49
CA GLY A 88 -18.83 22.36 6.74
C GLY A 88 -17.32 22.13 6.69
N PHE A 89 -16.86 21.04 6.06
CA PHE A 89 -15.43 20.76 5.90
C PHE A 89 -14.80 21.69 4.85
N GLU A 90 -14.56 22.95 5.19
CA GLU A 90 -13.89 23.89 4.29
C GLU A 90 -12.50 23.38 3.87
N ASP A 91 -12.15 23.58 2.59
CA ASP A 91 -10.86 23.21 1.99
C ASP A 91 -10.43 21.74 2.17
N PHE A 92 -11.38 20.80 2.24
CA PHE A 92 -11.08 19.39 2.48
C PHE A 92 -10.10 18.77 1.45
N LEU A 93 -10.21 19.11 0.16
CA LEU A 93 -9.41 18.55 -0.95
C LEU A 93 -8.83 19.61 -1.92
N SER A 94 -8.67 20.87 -1.49
CA SER A 94 -8.09 21.91 -2.36
C SER A 94 -6.73 21.48 -2.92
N ILE A 95 -6.56 21.53 -4.25
CA ILE A 95 -5.32 21.10 -4.94
C ILE A 95 -4.13 21.91 -4.43
N ASN A 96 -4.34 23.20 -4.18
CA ASN A 96 -3.31 24.08 -3.62
C ASN A 96 -2.90 23.64 -2.22
N SER A 97 -3.86 23.22 -1.37
CA SER A 97 -3.54 22.75 -0.01
C SER A 97 -2.84 21.40 0.00
N ILE A 98 -3.15 20.50 -0.94
CA ILE A 98 -2.45 19.21 -1.11
C ILE A 98 -1.02 19.45 -1.61
N LEU A 99 -0.85 20.30 -2.63
CA LEU A 99 0.46 20.59 -3.22
C LEU A 99 1.37 21.34 -2.25
N GLU A 100 0.83 22.32 -1.52
CA GLU A 100 1.58 23.09 -0.53
C GLU A 100 1.99 22.23 0.68
N LYS A 101 1.12 21.32 1.15
CA LYS A 101 1.45 20.35 2.21
C LYS A 101 2.40 19.23 1.76
N ALA A 102 2.40 18.87 0.47
CA ALA A 102 3.30 17.86 -0.06
C ALA A 102 4.70 18.43 -0.40
N LEU A 103 4.78 19.68 -0.84
CA LEU A 103 6.02 20.28 -1.36
C LEU A 103 6.67 21.32 -0.43
N LYS A 104 5.91 22.07 0.37
CA LYS A 104 6.45 23.28 1.03
C LYS A 104 6.27 23.34 2.55
N ARG A 105 5.26 22.69 3.14
CA ARG A 105 4.91 22.88 4.54
C ARG A 105 5.40 21.73 5.43
N ASN A 106 6.19 22.07 6.45
CA ASN A 106 6.48 21.17 7.57
C ASN A 106 5.15 20.80 8.27
N TYR A 107 5.00 19.54 8.69
CA TYR A 107 3.70 18.89 8.94
C TYR A 107 2.82 19.61 9.99
N ALA A 108 3.42 20.16 11.05
CA ALA A 108 2.79 20.88 12.14
C ALA A 108 3.62 22.08 12.64
N SER A 109 4.96 22.02 12.60
CA SER A 109 5.87 23.06 13.11
C SER A 109 6.97 23.41 12.10
N ALA A 110 7.59 24.59 12.22
CA ALA A 110 8.71 25.00 11.36
C ALA A 110 9.94 24.08 11.42
N ARG A 111 9.97 23.08 12.33
CA ARG A 111 11.07 22.12 12.50
C ARG A 111 10.74 20.70 12.05
N ASP A 112 9.51 20.42 11.61
CA ASP A 112 9.15 19.04 11.23
C ASP A 112 9.78 18.65 9.90
N LEU A 113 10.06 17.35 9.78
CA LEU A 113 10.55 16.79 8.54
C LEU A 113 9.42 16.73 7.51
N ASN A 114 9.67 17.26 6.31
CA ASN A 114 8.77 17.05 5.17
C ASN A 114 8.95 15.62 4.62
N ARG A 115 7.86 14.99 4.18
CA ARG A 115 7.80 13.59 3.72
C ARG A 115 8.85 13.25 2.66
N LEU A 116 9.11 14.18 1.75
CA LEU A 116 10.04 13.98 0.63
C LEU A 116 11.49 14.40 0.95
N SER A 117 11.69 15.37 1.86
CA SER A 117 13.03 15.83 2.25
C SER A 117 13.54 15.23 3.56
N ALA A 118 12.74 14.38 4.23
CA ALA A 118 13.09 13.80 5.52
C ALA A 118 14.43 13.05 5.48
N ILE A 119 14.63 12.19 4.48
CA ILE A 119 15.87 11.41 4.33
C ILE A 119 17.10 12.29 4.12
N PRO A 120 17.16 13.20 3.13
CA PRO A 120 18.34 14.05 2.95
C PRO A 120 18.60 14.93 4.18
N VAL A 121 17.56 15.51 4.79
CA VAL A 121 17.72 16.31 6.01
C VAL A 121 18.29 15.49 7.16
N ILE A 122 17.79 14.27 7.41
CA ILE A 122 18.33 13.38 8.44
C ILE A 122 19.79 13.01 8.14
N SER A 123 20.10 12.67 6.88
CA SER A 123 21.45 12.30 6.45
C SER A 123 22.45 13.42 6.72
N ASP A 124 22.07 14.67 6.48
CA ASP A 124 22.96 15.82 6.61
C ASP A 124 23.04 16.37 8.04
N THR A 125 21.95 16.27 8.81
CA THR A 125 21.88 16.87 10.16
C THR A 125 22.19 15.90 11.28
N LEU A 126 21.78 14.62 11.17
CA LEU A 126 21.88 13.64 12.26
C LEU A 126 22.98 12.62 11.99
N MET A 127 23.16 12.19 10.74
CA MET A 127 24.08 11.10 10.37
C MET A 127 25.35 11.65 9.72
N THR A 128 26.15 12.38 10.50
CA THR A 128 27.34 13.08 9.97
C THR A 128 28.48 12.13 9.57
N LYS A 129 28.53 10.92 10.14
CA LYS A 129 29.53 9.90 9.79
C LYS A 129 29.04 9.03 8.62
N GLY A 130 29.96 8.69 7.71
CA GLY A 130 29.65 7.83 6.56
C GLY A 130 29.11 6.44 6.96
N TRP A 131 29.61 5.87 8.05
CA TRP A 131 29.13 4.59 8.59
C TRP A 131 27.68 4.67 9.08
N ASP A 132 27.34 5.73 9.81
CA ASP A 132 25.98 5.96 10.30
C ASP A 132 25.02 6.09 9.10
N ARG A 133 25.40 6.81 8.03
CA ARG A 133 24.57 6.91 6.81
C ARG A 133 24.32 5.55 6.14
N LEU A 134 25.29 4.64 6.19
CA LEU A 134 25.18 3.33 5.53
C LEU A 134 24.36 2.33 6.34
N PHE A 135 24.60 2.24 7.65
CA PHE A 135 24.03 1.20 8.52
C PHE A 135 23.02 1.69 9.54
N GLY A 136 22.83 3.01 9.67
CA GLY A 136 21.95 3.57 10.67
C GLY A 136 22.58 3.57 12.06
N PHE A 137 21.77 3.99 13.03
CA PHE A 137 22.11 3.93 14.45
C PHE A 137 21.85 2.55 15.06
N GLY A 138 21.31 1.60 14.30
CA GLY A 138 20.93 0.26 14.77
C GLY A 138 19.43 0.15 15.05
N LEU A 139 18.92 -1.08 14.92
CA LEU A 139 17.51 -1.41 15.14
C LEU A 139 17.07 -1.10 16.57
N GLY A 140 15.93 -0.44 16.73
CA GLY A 140 15.36 -0.09 18.03
C GLY A 140 15.98 1.13 18.71
N ASN A 141 17.17 1.59 18.29
CA ASN A 141 17.85 2.72 18.93
C ASN A 141 17.15 4.07 18.72
N CYS A 142 16.26 4.16 17.73
CA CYS A 142 15.49 5.35 17.41
C CYS A 142 14.03 5.22 17.85
N ASP A 143 13.63 4.09 18.45
CA ASP A 143 12.23 3.77 18.72
C ASP A 143 11.69 4.40 20.01
N THR A 144 10.36 4.37 20.12
CA THR A 144 9.60 4.91 21.24
C THR A 144 8.68 3.86 21.83
N SER A 145 8.36 4.03 23.12
CA SER A 145 7.42 3.21 23.86
C SER A 145 6.43 4.09 24.61
N SER A 146 5.22 3.57 24.83
CA SER A 146 4.23 4.18 25.72
C SER A 146 4.73 4.27 27.16
N PHE A 147 5.67 3.41 27.56
CA PHE A 147 6.32 3.48 28.86
C PHE A 147 7.55 4.38 28.80
N ALA A 148 7.56 5.45 29.59
CA ALA A 148 8.61 6.46 29.57
C ALA A 148 10.02 5.90 29.81
N ILE A 149 10.13 4.85 30.63
CA ILE A 149 11.39 4.17 30.96
C ILE A 149 11.98 3.44 29.73
N CYS A 150 11.13 3.04 28.79
CA CYS A 150 11.51 2.32 27.58
C CYS A 150 11.75 3.24 26.38
N ASN A 151 11.74 4.56 26.56
CA ASN A 151 12.07 5.50 25.49
C ASN A 151 13.58 5.63 25.34
N THR A 152 14.04 5.51 24.10
CA THR A 152 15.47 5.65 23.78
C THR A 152 15.97 7.08 24.01
N PRO A 153 17.25 7.27 24.37
CA PRO A 153 17.85 8.61 24.48
C PRO A 153 17.75 9.41 23.17
N PHE A 154 17.81 8.71 22.03
CA PHE A 154 17.65 9.32 20.71
C PHE A 154 16.24 9.91 20.54
N PHE A 155 15.20 9.13 20.85
CA PHE A 155 13.81 9.60 20.78
C PHE A 155 13.57 10.79 21.70
N GLN A 156 14.08 10.76 22.93
CA GLN A 156 13.93 11.88 23.87
C GLN A 156 14.54 13.17 23.33
N ARG A 157 15.65 13.09 22.60
CA ARG A 157 16.34 14.25 22.04
C ARG A 157 15.75 14.77 20.73
N TYR A 158 15.27 13.87 19.86
CA TYR A 158 14.92 14.19 18.47
C TYR A 158 13.44 13.98 18.12
N SER A 159 12.58 13.60 19.07
CA SER A 159 11.13 13.40 18.86
C SER A 159 10.43 14.60 18.25
N TYR A 160 10.92 15.82 18.51
CA TYR A 160 10.38 17.05 17.92
C TYR A 160 10.46 17.11 16.39
N LEU A 161 11.29 16.29 15.75
CA LEU A 161 11.37 16.17 14.28
C LEU A 161 10.24 15.33 13.68
N HIS A 162 9.47 14.62 14.52
CA HIS A 162 8.38 13.74 14.12
C HIS A 162 8.79 12.68 13.07
N TYR A 163 10.04 12.21 13.13
CA TYR A 163 10.58 11.22 12.18
C TYR A 163 9.85 9.88 12.24
N ASN A 164 9.23 9.54 13.38
CA ASN A 164 8.49 8.30 13.59
C ASN A 164 7.10 8.29 12.95
N TRP A 165 6.61 9.42 12.42
CA TRP A 165 5.34 9.51 11.70
C TRP A 165 5.39 8.86 10.31
N PHE A 166 6.59 8.62 9.79
CA PHE A 166 6.83 8.06 8.47
C PHE A 166 7.67 6.79 8.59
N SER A 167 7.34 5.76 7.80
CA SER A 167 8.06 4.48 7.87
C SER A 167 9.49 4.60 7.31
N ALA A 168 9.67 5.29 6.18
CA ALA A 168 10.96 5.37 5.49
C ALA A 168 12.03 6.17 6.27
N PRO A 169 11.75 7.38 6.81
CA PRO A 169 12.71 8.13 7.64
C PRO A 169 13.11 7.38 8.90
N MET A 170 12.18 6.68 9.54
CA MET A 170 12.50 5.85 10.70
C MET A 170 13.42 4.68 10.32
N LEU A 171 13.06 3.94 9.28
CA LEU A 171 13.86 2.80 8.83
C LEU A 171 15.27 3.26 8.40
N PHE A 172 15.37 4.44 7.79
CA PHE A 172 16.64 5.06 7.44
C PHE A 172 17.49 5.39 8.67
N LEU A 173 16.90 5.92 9.74
CA LEU A 173 17.61 6.16 11.00
C LEU A 173 18.15 4.89 11.64
N GLU A 174 17.40 3.79 11.57
CA GLU A 174 17.79 2.52 12.19
C GLU A 174 18.76 1.70 11.35
N THR A 175 18.64 1.73 10.03
CA THR A 175 19.33 0.79 9.11
C THR A 175 20.14 1.46 8.00
N GLY A 176 20.09 2.79 7.90
CA GLY A 176 20.80 3.58 6.90
C GLY A 176 20.31 3.34 5.47
N TYR A 177 21.12 3.76 4.49
CA TYR A 177 20.82 3.59 3.07
C TYR A 177 20.77 2.11 2.66
N ILE A 178 21.55 1.24 3.30
CA ILE A 178 21.59 -0.18 2.95
C ILE A 178 20.27 -0.85 3.29
N GLY A 179 19.80 -0.71 4.54
CA GLY A 179 18.55 -1.33 4.96
C GLY A 179 17.33 -0.72 4.27
N LEU A 180 17.32 0.60 4.08
CA LEU A 180 16.28 1.26 3.29
C LEU A 180 16.26 0.75 1.84
N GLY A 181 17.43 0.57 1.22
CA GLY A 181 17.56 0.00 -0.12
C GLY A 181 17.02 -1.42 -0.18
N MET A 182 17.41 -2.28 0.75
CA MET A 182 16.91 -3.66 0.85
C MET A 182 15.38 -3.71 1.01
N TYR A 183 14.81 -2.79 1.79
CA TYR A 183 13.36 -2.70 1.99
C TYR A 183 12.60 -2.35 0.71
N PHE A 184 13.10 -1.43 -0.11
CA PHE A 184 12.48 -1.14 -1.41
C PHE A 184 12.75 -2.23 -2.45
N ILE A 185 13.94 -2.85 -2.41
CA ILE A 185 14.26 -4.01 -3.25
C ILE A 185 13.30 -5.16 -2.96
N PHE A 186 12.91 -5.39 -1.70
CA PHE A 186 11.89 -6.38 -1.34
C PHE A 186 10.57 -6.16 -2.10
N PHE A 187 10.01 -4.94 -2.09
CA PHE A 187 8.79 -4.66 -2.85
C PHE A 187 9.00 -4.77 -4.37
N GLY A 188 10.18 -4.38 -4.86
CA GLY A 188 10.57 -4.58 -6.25
C GLY A 188 10.60 -6.06 -6.65
N MET A 189 11.20 -6.91 -5.81
CA MET A 189 11.24 -8.36 -6.03
C MET A 189 9.84 -8.97 -6.07
N VAL A 190 8.96 -8.60 -5.14
CA VAL A 190 7.56 -9.07 -5.15
C VAL A 190 6.86 -8.66 -6.44
N PHE A 191 7.06 -7.43 -6.91
CA PHE A 191 6.51 -6.95 -8.17
C PHE A 191 6.97 -7.78 -9.38
N PHE A 192 8.29 -7.96 -9.55
CA PHE A 192 8.85 -8.69 -10.68
C PHE A 192 8.49 -10.16 -10.65
N LEU A 193 8.52 -10.80 -9.47
CA LEU A 193 8.21 -12.22 -9.32
C LEU A 193 6.72 -12.50 -9.54
N SER A 194 5.84 -11.61 -9.09
CA SER A 194 4.40 -11.67 -9.35
C SER A 194 4.08 -11.46 -10.84
N ARG A 195 4.79 -10.54 -11.50
CA ARG A 195 4.70 -10.34 -12.95
C ARG A 195 5.15 -11.57 -13.73
N LYS A 196 6.26 -12.19 -13.32
CA LYS A 196 6.78 -13.43 -13.91
C LYS A 196 5.76 -14.56 -13.80
N ARG A 197 5.22 -14.82 -12.61
CA ARG A 197 4.17 -15.84 -12.39
C ARG A 197 2.91 -15.59 -13.20
N MET A 198 2.50 -14.33 -13.33
CA MET A 198 1.36 -13.97 -14.17
C MET A 198 1.62 -14.26 -15.65
N ALA A 199 2.83 -14.00 -16.14
CA ALA A 199 3.22 -14.27 -17.53
C ALA A 199 3.35 -15.79 -17.82
N GLU A 200 3.82 -16.56 -16.85
CA GLU A 200 3.95 -18.02 -16.94
C GLU A 200 2.61 -18.77 -16.72
N GLY A 201 1.57 -18.08 -16.24
CA GLY A 201 0.26 -18.67 -15.97
C GLY A 201 0.22 -19.60 -14.75
N THR A 202 1.28 -19.63 -13.94
CA THR A 202 1.43 -20.50 -12.75
C THR A 202 0.76 -19.93 -11.50
N GLY A 203 0.38 -18.66 -11.51
CA GLY A 203 -0.30 -18.00 -10.41
C GLY A 203 -1.71 -17.54 -10.77
N ASN A 204 -2.59 -17.41 -9.77
CA ASN A 204 -3.87 -16.74 -9.95
C ASN A 204 -3.62 -15.29 -10.40
N ARG A 205 -4.13 -14.94 -11.59
CA ARG A 205 -3.98 -13.62 -12.21
C ARG A 205 -4.39 -12.50 -11.25
N MET A 206 -5.51 -12.65 -10.55
CA MET A 206 -6.02 -11.64 -9.63
C MET A 206 -5.05 -11.40 -8.47
N TYR A 207 -4.54 -12.46 -7.84
CA TYR A 207 -3.59 -12.34 -6.73
C TYR A 207 -2.26 -11.74 -7.19
N CYS A 208 -1.76 -12.13 -8.37
CA CYS A 208 -0.55 -11.54 -8.93
C CYS A 208 -0.71 -10.03 -9.18
N GLN A 209 -1.83 -9.61 -9.78
CA GLN A 209 -2.12 -8.19 -10.01
C GLN A 209 -2.26 -7.41 -8.70
N MET A 210 -2.90 -8.00 -7.70
CA MET A 210 -3.08 -7.41 -6.39
C MET A 210 -1.74 -7.17 -5.69
N ALA A 211 -0.85 -8.18 -5.67
CA ALA A 211 0.48 -8.04 -5.08
C ALA A 211 1.36 -7.02 -5.83
N MET A 212 1.29 -6.98 -7.16
CA MET A 212 2.02 -5.99 -7.97
C MET A 212 1.59 -4.55 -7.66
N ILE A 213 0.29 -4.28 -7.57
CA ILE A 213 -0.19 -2.92 -7.26
C ILE A 213 0.15 -2.59 -5.80
N MET A 214 -0.04 -3.55 -4.90
CA MET A 214 0.20 -3.33 -3.48
C MET A 214 1.67 -3.08 -3.17
N SER A 215 2.62 -3.73 -3.87
CA SER A 215 4.05 -3.45 -3.69
C SER A 215 4.44 -2.03 -4.09
N LEU A 216 3.85 -1.49 -5.17
CA LEU A 216 4.05 -0.09 -5.57
C LEU A 216 3.44 0.89 -4.55
N VAL A 217 2.24 0.57 -4.06
CA VAL A 217 1.56 1.39 -3.05
C VAL A 217 2.31 1.38 -1.73
N CYS A 218 2.90 0.25 -1.32
CA CYS A 218 3.79 0.19 -0.15
C CYS A 218 4.94 1.19 -0.25
N CYS A 219 5.52 1.36 -1.44
CA CYS A 219 6.59 2.33 -1.64
C CYS A 219 6.11 3.76 -1.36
N VAL A 220 4.91 4.11 -1.82
CA VAL A 220 4.30 5.42 -1.57
C VAL A 220 3.93 5.60 -0.09
N ILE A 221 3.31 4.58 0.51
CA ILE A 221 2.85 4.63 1.90
C ILE A 221 4.04 4.74 2.87
N ALA A 222 5.19 4.15 2.55
CA ALA A 222 6.39 4.23 3.38
C ALA A 222 6.83 5.68 3.66
N PHE A 223 6.66 6.58 2.69
CA PHE A 223 6.94 8.01 2.86
C PHE A 223 5.75 8.80 3.40
N TYR A 224 4.54 8.27 3.25
CA TYR A 224 3.33 8.97 3.67
C TYR A 224 3.03 8.84 5.15
N ASN A 225 3.18 7.64 5.72
CA ASN A 225 2.89 7.37 7.13
C ASN A 225 3.68 6.18 7.71
N SER A 226 3.47 5.90 8.99
CA SER A 226 4.08 4.80 9.75
C SER A 226 3.29 3.49 9.69
N SER A 227 2.22 3.40 8.89
CA SER A 227 1.31 2.24 8.91
C SER A 227 1.98 0.92 8.52
N LEU A 228 3.10 0.96 7.79
CA LEU A 228 3.86 -0.24 7.41
C LEU A 228 4.77 -0.79 8.53
N ARG A 229 4.96 -0.04 9.62
CA ARG A 229 5.74 -0.46 10.80
C ARG A 229 4.89 -1.07 11.92
N ILE A 230 3.60 -0.76 11.94
CA ILE A 230 2.68 -1.19 12.99
C ILE A 230 1.86 -2.41 12.55
N GLU A 231 1.04 -2.95 13.44
CA GLU A 231 0.23 -4.15 13.25
C GLU A 231 -0.66 -4.11 11.99
N SER A 232 -1.07 -2.92 11.53
CA SER A 232 -1.84 -2.78 10.30
C SER A 232 -1.12 -3.29 9.04
N ALA A 233 0.20 -3.42 9.08
CA ALA A 233 1.01 -3.92 7.98
C ALA A 233 0.82 -5.42 7.71
N TYR A 234 0.38 -6.22 8.70
CA TYR A 234 0.20 -7.66 8.54
C TYR A 234 -0.75 -8.01 7.38
N MET A 235 -1.83 -7.23 7.21
CA MET A 235 -2.77 -7.42 6.09
C MET A 235 -2.10 -7.22 4.72
N VAL A 236 -1.17 -6.26 4.63
CA VAL A 236 -0.46 -5.96 3.39
C VAL A 236 0.52 -7.07 3.06
N TYR A 237 1.31 -7.52 4.04
CA TYR A 237 2.25 -8.63 3.83
C TYR A 237 1.52 -9.93 3.48
N PHE A 238 0.34 -10.17 4.04
CA PHE A 238 -0.53 -11.27 3.63
C PHE A 238 -0.92 -11.17 2.14
N VAL A 239 -1.37 -9.99 1.69
CA VAL A 239 -1.71 -9.76 0.27
C VAL A 239 -0.50 -9.96 -0.65
N LEU A 240 0.68 -9.50 -0.24
CA LEU A 240 1.93 -9.68 -1.00
C LEU A 240 2.35 -11.15 -1.08
N ALA A 241 1.94 -12.00 -0.13
CA ALA A 241 2.20 -13.43 -0.11
C ALA A 241 1.26 -14.27 -1.00
N LEU A 242 0.05 -13.77 -1.30
CA LEU A 242 -0.98 -14.51 -2.06
C LEU A 242 -0.52 -15.11 -3.41
N PRO A 243 0.27 -14.41 -4.25
CA PRO A 243 0.78 -14.99 -5.51
C PRO A 243 1.67 -16.21 -5.29
N PHE A 244 2.27 -16.31 -4.10
CA PHE A 244 3.25 -17.34 -3.77
C PHE A 244 2.61 -18.62 -3.25
N ILE A 245 1.53 -18.50 -2.48
CA ILE A 245 0.82 -19.61 -1.84
C ILE A 245 0.14 -20.53 -2.86
N GLY A 246 -0.52 -19.97 -3.88
CA GLY A 246 -1.28 -20.77 -4.86
C GLY A 246 -0.45 -21.57 -5.87
N GLY A 247 0.82 -21.19 -6.08
CA GLY A 247 1.70 -21.86 -7.05
C GLY A 247 2.18 -23.24 -6.58
N GLU A 248 2.39 -23.41 -5.27
CA GLU A 248 2.87 -24.69 -4.73
C GLU A 248 1.86 -25.83 -4.89
N GLU A 249 0.56 -25.54 -4.84
CA GLU A 249 -0.48 -26.57 -5.00
C GLU A 249 -0.54 -27.10 -6.44
N GLN A 250 -0.28 -26.26 -7.44
CA GLN A 250 -0.24 -26.67 -8.84
C GLN A 250 1.03 -27.47 -9.15
N GLU A 251 2.19 -27.02 -8.66
CA GLU A 251 3.48 -27.71 -8.83
C GLU A 251 3.51 -29.09 -8.13
N LYS A 252 2.90 -29.20 -6.94
CA LYS A 252 2.68 -30.49 -6.23
C LYS A 252 1.70 -31.42 -6.95
N THR A 253 0.77 -30.86 -7.72
CA THR A 253 -0.19 -31.66 -8.50
C THR A 253 0.45 -32.20 -9.77
N GLU A 254 1.31 -31.43 -10.44
CA GLU A 254 2.02 -31.84 -11.66
C GLU A 254 3.18 -32.81 -11.40
N SER A 255 3.89 -32.67 -10.27
CA SER A 255 4.95 -33.59 -9.84
C SER A 255 4.46 -34.95 -9.32
N MET A 256 3.14 -35.14 -9.15
CA MET A 256 2.57 -36.41 -8.72
C MET A 256 2.52 -37.44 -9.86
N PRO A 257 2.98 -38.69 -9.65
CA PRO A 257 2.94 -39.73 -10.69
C PRO A 257 1.49 -39.95 -11.18
N ARG A 258 1.30 -40.01 -12.51
CA ARG A 258 -0.01 -40.07 -13.22
C ARG A 258 -1.02 -41.09 -12.64
N ARG A 259 -0.57 -42.15 -11.95
CA ARG A 259 -1.43 -43.11 -11.24
C ARG A 259 -2.19 -42.48 -10.05
N ARG A 260 -1.60 -41.53 -9.31
CA ARG A 260 -2.23 -40.86 -8.16
C ARG A 260 -3.18 -39.73 -8.57
N GLN A 261 -2.92 -39.05 -9.69
CA GLN A 261 -3.81 -38.03 -10.27
C GLN A 261 -5.18 -38.63 -10.67
N ARG A 262 -5.19 -39.82 -11.28
CA ARG A 262 -6.44 -40.53 -11.64
C ARG A 262 -7.27 -40.98 -10.43
N GLY A 263 -6.62 -41.27 -9.30
CA GLY A 263 -7.28 -41.65 -8.04
C GLY A 263 -8.09 -40.51 -7.41
N ARG A 264 -7.54 -39.29 -7.41
CA ARG A 264 -8.25 -38.09 -6.89
C ARG A 264 -9.38 -37.62 -7.80
N ALA A 265 -9.22 -37.71 -9.12
CA ALA A 265 -10.29 -37.38 -10.07
C ALA A 265 -11.49 -38.33 -9.93
N ARG A 266 -11.26 -39.61 -9.65
CA ARG A 266 -12.34 -40.59 -9.37
C ARG A 266 -13.08 -40.35 -8.05
N TYR A 267 -12.41 -39.78 -7.04
CA TYR A 267 -13.05 -39.48 -5.75
C TYR A 267 -13.91 -38.21 -5.79
N ARG A 268 -13.52 -37.17 -6.55
CA ARG A 268 -14.33 -35.95 -6.73
C ARG A 268 -15.59 -36.15 -7.59
N GLY A 269 -15.65 -37.21 -8.40
CA GLY A 269 -16.83 -37.56 -9.20
C GLY A 269 -17.90 -38.38 -8.46
N ARG A 270 -17.74 -38.63 -7.15
CA ARG A 270 -18.71 -39.37 -6.32
C ARG A 270 -19.16 -38.54 -5.12
N HIS A 271 -19.82 -37.42 -5.38
CA HIS A 271 -20.86 -36.95 -4.47
C HIS A 271 -22.20 -37.32 -5.11
N PRO A 272 -22.99 -38.21 -4.52
CA PRO A 272 -24.36 -38.39 -4.95
C PRO A 272 -25.13 -37.11 -4.60
N VAL A 273 -25.74 -36.51 -5.62
CA VAL A 273 -26.84 -35.58 -5.44
C VAL A 273 -27.97 -36.39 -4.81
N SER A 274 -28.18 -36.23 -3.51
CA SER A 274 -29.40 -36.68 -2.84
C SER A 274 -30.38 -35.52 -2.80
N HIS A 275 -31.55 -35.79 -3.38
CA HIS A 275 -32.76 -34.99 -3.45
C HIS A 275 -33.18 -34.30 -2.14
#